data_AF-A0A0M0EJ08-F1
#
_entry.id   AF-A0A0M0EJ08-F1
#
_cell.length_a   1.000
_cell.length_b   1.000
_cell.length_c   1.000
_cell.angle_alpha   90.00
_cell.angle_beta   90.00
_cell.angle_gamma   90.00
#
_symmetry.space_group_name_H-M   'P 1'
#
loop_
_entity.id
_entity.type
_entity.pdbx_description
1 polymer ?
#
loop_
_entity_poly.entity_id
_entity_poly.type
_entity_poly.pdbx_seq_one_letter_code
_entity_poly.pdbx_strand_id
1 'polypeptide(L)'
;MKRRQGFNNNIENKVTLEMKHLLKVLAVLASCATPALAQPSSSSTAPQLNITTDAAMDMAHYAVGLAENRHLKLCIAVEDTDGNLVAFIRMQGAYAGCVEASIAKAKSAARFARNTIEFFDAVRTQNLPIGFVPGILPSAGGAVFKQGDVVVGSIGTSGDTNENEQALVVDTAKHFH
;
A
#
# COMPACT_ATOMS: atom_id res chain seq x y z
N MET A 1 -61.28 -12.56 76.35
CA MET A 1 -61.31 -12.59 74.86
C MET A 1 -60.02 -11.96 74.29
N LYS A 2 -58.85 -12.61 74.44
CA LYS A 2 -57.53 -12.01 74.10
C LYS A 2 -56.49 -13.01 73.49
N ARG A 3 -56.92 -14.17 72.97
CA ARG A 3 -56.04 -15.25 72.48
C ARG A 3 -56.19 -15.59 70.98
N ARG A 4 -56.59 -14.63 70.13
CA ARG A 4 -56.70 -14.87 68.66
C ARG A 4 -55.84 -13.96 67.78
N GLN A 5 -55.23 -12.90 68.31
CA GLN A 5 -54.49 -11.91 67.51
C GLN A 5 -53.00 -12.23 67.28
N GLY A 6 -52.39 -13.12 68.07
CA GLY A 6 -50.95 -13.43 67.97
C GLY A 6 -50.57 -14.49 66.92
N PHE A 7 -51.52 -15.28 66.44
CA PHE A 7 -51.23 -16.37 65.48
C PHE A 7 -51.24 -15.88 64.02
N ASN A 8 -52.05 -14.87 63.70
CA ASN A 8 -52.22 -14.39 62.33
C ASN A 8 -51.01 -13.58 61.83
N ASN A 9 -50.39 -12.78 62.69
CA ASN A 9 -49.25 -11.92 62.32
C ASN A 9 -47.96 -12.71 62.04
N ASN A 10 -47.82 -13.93 62.60
CA ASN A 10 -46.65 -14.78 62.36
C ASN A 10 -46.73 -15.54 61.03
N ILE A 11 -47.93 -15.78 60.50
CA ILE A 11 -48.11 -16.45 59.20
C ILE A 11 -47.88 -15.45 58.07
N GLU A 12 -48.41 -14.23 58.19
CA GLU A 12 -48.20 -13.15 57.19
C GLU A 12 -46.72 -12.74 57.08
N ASN A 13 -46.00 -12.66 58.20
CA ASN A 13 -44.56 -12.34 58.19
C ASN A 13 -43.68 -13.49 57.67
N LYS A 14 -44.09 -14.75 57.83
CA LYS A 14 -43.34 -15.91 57.33
C LYS A 14 -43.54 -16.10 55.82
N VAL A 15 -44.75 -15.87 55.30
CA VAL A 15 -45.05 -15.93 53.86
C VAL A 15 -44.34 -14.80 53.09
N THR A 16 -44.29 -13.59 53.66
CA THR A 16 -43.57 -12.45 53.06
C THR A 16 -42.04 -12.59 53.12
N LEU A 17 -41.49 -13.35 54.06
CA LEU A 17 -40.05 -13.62 54.18
C LEU A 17 -39.59 -14.72 53.20
N GLU A 18 -40.38 -15.78 53.01
CA GLU A 18 -40.10 -16.85 52.03
C GLU A 18 -40.25 -16.37 50.58
N MET A 19 -41.25 -15.51 50.28
CA MET A 19 -41.41 -14.89 48.94
C MET A 19 -40.27 -13.91 48.58
N LYS A 20 -39.67 -13.24 49.57
CA LYS A 20 -38.54 -12.31 49.34
C LYS A 20 -37.23 -13.04 49.07
N HIS A 21 -37.05 -14.26 49.56
CA HIS A 21 -35.89 -15.09 49.23
C HIS A 21 -36.06 -15.77 47.87
N LEU A 22 -37.27 -16.18 47.51
CA LEU A 22 -37.55 -16.77 46.19
C LEU A 22 -37.37 -15.76 45.04
N LEU A 23 -37.68 -14.48 45.27
CA LEU A 23 -37.48 -13.41 44.28
C LEU A 23 -36.01 -12.98 44.09
N LYS A 24 -35.15 -13.17 45.09
CA LYS A 24 -33.72 -12.82 45.00
C LYS A 24 -32.88 -13.88 44.28
N VAL A 25 -33.32 -15.14 44.30
CA VAL A 25 -32.62 -16.24 43.62
C VAL A 25 -32.92 -16.25 42.11
N LEU A 26 -34.09 -15.75 41.69
CA LEU A 26 -34.44 -15.69 40.27
C LEU A 26 -33.75 -14.54 39.49
N ALA A 27 -33.17 -13.56 40.20
CA ALA A 27 -32.49 -12.41 39.58
C ALA A 27 -31.00 -12.67 39.23
N VAL A 28 -30.46 -13.85 39.54
CA VAL A 28 -29.03 -14.19 39.33
C VAL A 28 -28.80 -15.12 38.12
N LEU A 29 -29.86 -15.55 37.43
CA LEU A 29 -29.75 -16.39 36.21
C LEU A 29 -29.94 -15.63 34.89
N ALA A 30 -30.06 -14.30 34.92
CA ALA A 30 -29.85 -13.46 33.74
C ALA A 30 -28.35 -13.24 33.51
N SER A 31 -27.60 -14.35 33.42
CA SER A 31 -26.20 -14.36 33.01
C SER A 31 -26.14 -13.86 31.57
N CYS A 32 -25.74 -12.60 31.44
CA CYS A 32 -25.15 -11.96 30.27
C CYS A 32 -24.99 -12.90 29.08
N ALA A 33 -25.99 -12.92 28.19
CA ALA A 33 -25.72 -13.20 26.79
C ALA A 33 -24.91 -12.00 26.29
N THR A 34 -23.60 -12.04 26.49
CA THR A 34 -22.70 -11.15 25.77
C THR A 34 -22.96 -11.43 24.29
N PRO A 35 -23.33 -10.43 23.47
CA PRO A 35 -23.14 -10.60 22.05
C PRO A 35 -21.64 -10.89 21.91
N ALA A 36 -21.32 -12.09 21.45
CA ALA A 36 -19.96 -12.42 21.06
C ALA A 36 -19.59 -11.37 20.02
N LEU A 37 -18.85 -10.35 20.44
CA LEU A 37 -18.23 -9.40 19.54
C LEU A 37 -17.40 -10.27 18.61
N ALA A 38 -17.87 -10.42 17.37
CA ALA A 38 -17.16 -11.12 16.33
C ALA A 38 -15.76 -10.50 16.30
N GLN A 39 -14.77 -11.25 16.78
CA GLN A 39 -13.39 -10.79 16.71
C GLN A 39 -13.06 -10.63 15.23
N PRO A 40 -12.48 -9.51 14.80
CA PRO A 40 -12.04 -9.36 13.42
C PRO A 40 -11.08 -10.52 13.13
N SER A 41 -11.48 -11.40 12.23
CA SER A 41 -10.64 -12.49 11.76
C SER A 41 -9.36 -11.87 11.22
N SER A 42 -8.23 -12.11 11.88
CA SER A 42 -6.93 -11.67 11.37
C SER A 42 -6.70 -12.36 10.03
N SER A 43 -6.84 -11.60 8.95
CA SER A 43 -6.54 -12.08 7.60
C SER A 43 -5.08 -12.49 7.52
N SER A 44 -4.80 -13.70 7.04
CA SER A 44 -3.44 -14.15 6.75
C SER A 44 -2.86 -13.50 5.48
N THR A 45 -3.65 -12.70 4.77
CA THR A 45 -3.29 -12.03 3.53
C THR A 45 -3.63 -10.54 3.57
N ALA A 46 -2.79 -9.71 2.96
CA ALA A 46 -3.08 -8.31 2.72
C ALA A 46 -3.31 -8.07 1.22
N PRO A 47 -4.29 -7.24 0.82
CA PRO A 47 -4.36 -6.75 -0.55
C PRO A 47 -3.18 -5.82 -0.83
N GLN A 48 -2.69 -5.83 -2.08
CA GLN A 48 -1.64 -4.94 -2.55
C GLN A 48 -2.21 -4.06 -3.66
N LEU A 49 -1.94 -2.76 -3.55
CA LEU A 49 -2.29 -1.79 -4.58
C LEU A 49 -1.22 -1.79 -5.66
N ASN A 50 -1.64 -1.80 -6.92
CA ASN A 50 -0.73 -1.91 -8.05
C ASN A 50 -1.28 -1.11 -9.24
N ILE A 51 -0.38 -0.68 -10.13
CA ILE A 51 -0.73 0.02 -11.36
C ILE A 51 -1.56 -0.90 -12.27
N THR A 52 -2.60 -0.34 -12.89
CA THR A 52 -3.39 -1.07 -13.89
C THR A 52 -2.68 -1.03 -15.24
N THR A 53 -3.01 -1.95 -16.15
CA THR A 53 -2.47 -1.93 -17.52
C THR A 53 -2.83 -0.63 -18.25
N ASP A 54 -4.06 -0.14 -18.09
CA ASP A 54 -4.51 1.10 -18.71
C ASP A 54 -3.68 2.30 -18.20
N ALA A 55 -3.53 2.43 -16.88
CA ALA A 55 -2.71 3.49 -16.30
C ALA A 55 -1.23 3.37 -16.74
N ALA A 56 -0.68 2.16 -16.80
CA ALA A 56 0.70 1.95 -17.28
C ALA A 56 0.91 2.41 -18.72
N MET A 57 -0.05 2.10 -19.61
CA MET A 57 -0.03 2.56 -21.00
C MET A 57 -0.20 4.08 -21.08
N ASP A 58 -1.11 4.67 -20.32
CA ASP A 58 -1.33 6.11 -20.26
C ASP A 58 -0.06 6.86 -19.83
N MET A 59 0.61 6.38 -18.76
CA MET A 59 1.86 6.98 -18.30
C MET A 59 3.00 6.82 -19.32
N ALA A 60 3.09 5.67 -20.00
CA ALA A 60 4.07 5.48 -21.07
C ALA A 60 3.84 6.44 -22.22
N HIS A 61 2.59 6.63 -22.65
CA HIS A 61 2.22 7.60 -23.69
C HIS A 61 2.46 9.05 -23.26
N TYR A 62 2.15 9.40 -22.03
CA TYR A 62 2.45 10.71 -21.47
C TYR A 62 3.97 11.00 -21.49
N ALA A 63 4.79 10.02 -21.09
CA ALA A 63 6.24 10.12 -21.16
C ALA A 63 6.75 10.28 -22.60
N VAL A 64 6.15 9.60 -23.59
CA VAL A 64 6.44 9.81 -25.02
C VAL A 64 6.15 11.26 -25.41
N GLY A 65 4.97 11.80 -25.07
CA GLY A 65 4.62 13.19 -25.37
C GLY A 65 5.59 14.19 -24.74
N LEU A 66 6.01 13.97 -23.50
CA LEU A 66 7.05 14.78 -22.85
C LEU A 66 8.39 14.68 -23.58
N ALA A 67 8.80 13.48 -23.99
CA ALA A 67 10.05 13.26 -24.71
C ALA A 67 10.03 13.99 -26.07
N GLU A 68 8.92 13.90 -26.82
CA GLU A 68 8.75 14.59 -28.10
C GLU A 68 8.84 16.12 -27.95
N ASN A 69 8.16 16.67 -26.94
CA ASN A 69 8.21 18.10 -26.62
C ASN A 69 9.61 18.59 -26.23
N ARG A 70 10.46 17.68 -25.72
CA ARG A 70 11.86 17.96 -25.34
C ARG A 70 12.85 17.53 -26.42
N HIS A 71 12.37 17.10 -27.58
CA HIS A 71 13.18 16.58 -28.69
C HIS A 71 14.07 15.37 -28.33
N LEU A 72 13.65 14.56 -27.36
CA LEU A 72 14.35 13.37 -26.89
C LEU A 72 13.85 12.12 -27.63
N LYS A 73 14.73 11.12 -27.79
CA LYS A 73 14.39 9.80 -28.35
C LYS A 73 14.76 8.71 -27.36
N LEU A 74 13.76 8.20 -26.64
CA LEU A 74 13.96 7.34 -25.47
C LEU A 74 13.36 5.93 -25.65
N CYS A 75 13.89 4.99 -24.89
CA CYS A 75 13.17 3.81 -24.43
C CYS A 75 12.48 4.13 -23.10
N ILE A 76 11.23 3.69 -22.94
CA ILE A 76 10.38 3.97 -21.79
C ILE A 76 9.81 2.63 -21.32
N ALA A 77 10.03 2.31 -20.05
CA ALA A 77 9.55 1.09 -19.40
C ALA A 77 8.69 1.49 -18.19
N VAL A 78 7.54 0.86 -18.04
CA VAL A 78 6.67 0.98 -16.87
C VAL A 78 6.52 -0.40 -16.24
N GLU A 79 6.80 -0.49 -14.94
CA GLU A 79 6.72 -1.73 -14.18
C GLU A 79 5.71 -1.64 -13.04
N ASP A 80 5.21 -2.80 -12.64
CA ASP A 80 4.37 -2.97 -11.46
C ASP A 80 5.19 -2.85 -10.16
N THR A 81 4.53 -2.93 -9.01
CA THR A 81 5.21 -2.86 -7.69
C THR A 81 6.25 -3.96 -7.45
N ASP A 82 6.15 -5.10 -8.13
CA ASP A 82 7.04 -6.25 -7.94
C ASP A 82 8.24 -6.19 -8.91
N GLY A 83 8.24 -5.19 -9.80
CA GLY A 83 9.25 -5.00 -10.82
C GLY A 83 9.06 -5.92 -12.04
N ASN A 84 7.82 -6.17 -12.42
CA ASN A 84 7.48 -6.82 -13.68
C ASN A 84 7.06 -5.78 -14.72
N LEU A 85 7.52 -5.97 -15.95
CA LEU A 85 7.21 -5.07 -17.06
C LEU A 85 5.73 -5.13 -17.43
N VAL A 86 5.05 -3.99 -17.38
CA VAL A 86 3.63 -3.85 -17.72
C VAL A 86 3.45 -3.16 -19.07
N ALA A 87 4.22 -2.09 -19.32
CA ALA A 87 4.21 -1.37 -20.59
C ALA A 87 5.63 -1.00 -21.01
N PHE A 88 5.87 -0.99 -22.32
CA PHE A 88 7.16 -0.62 -22.88
C PHE A 88 6.98 0.07 -24.23
N ILE A 89 7.67 1.19 -24.43
CA ILE A 89 7.73 1.90 -25.70
C ILE A 89 9.19 2.22 -26.02
N ARG A 90 9.61 1.83 -27.22
CA ARG A 90 10.85 2.33 -27.82
C ARG A 90 10.51 3.34 -28.90
N MET A 91 10.91 4.59 -28.70
CA MET A 91 10.70 5.65 -29.68
C MET A 91 11.55 5.41 -30.94
N GLN A 92 11.01 5.79 -32.10
CA GLN A 92 11.77 5.76 -33.35
C GLN A 92 13.01 6.64 -33.25
N GLY A 93 14.17 6.10 -33.60
CA GLY A 93 15.46 6.79 -33.51
C GLY A 93 16.16 6.70 -32.15
N ALA A 94 15.55 6.06 -31.14
CA ALA A 94 16.22 5.81 -29.86
C ALA A 94 17.37 4.79 -30.02
N TYR A 95 18.43 4.96 -29.23
CA TYR A 95 19.61 4.09 -29.25
C TYR A 95 19.26 2.62 -29.00
N ALA A 96 19.96 1.69 -29.64
CA ALA A 96 19.71 0.26 -29.42
C ALA A 96 19.93 -0.18 -27.96
N GLY A 97 20.91 0.42 -27.29
CA GLY A 97 21.27 0.10 -25.92
C GLY A 97 20.30 0.61 -24.85
N CYS A 98 19.26 1.40 -25.20
CA CYS A 98 18.37 1.96 -24.18
C CYS A 98 17.35 0.97 -23.61
N VAL A 99 17.10 -0.15 -24.28
CA VAL A 99 16.02 -1.08 -23.92
C VAL A 99 16.24 -1.64 -22.52
N GLU A 100 17.31 -2.42 -22.34
CA GLU A 100 17.62 -3.05 -21.06
C GLU A 100 17.89 -2.03 -19.95
N ALA A 101 18.51 -0.90 -20.29
CA ALA A 101 18.78 0.16 -19.33
C ALA A 101 17.49 0.78 -18.78
N SER A 102 16.51 1.09 -19.63
CA SER A 102 15.22 1.64 -19.19
C SER A 102 14.44 0.66 -18.30
N ILE A 103 14.41 -0.63 -18.68
CA ILE A 103 13.79 -1.70 -17.89
C ILE A 103 14.50 -1.85 -16.54
N ALA A 104 15.84 -1.92 -16.53
CA ALA A 104 16.61 -2.04 -15.29
C ALA A 104 16.39 -0.85 -14.34
N LYS A 105 16.32 0.39 -14.86
CA LYS A 105 16.01 1.59 -14.05
C LYS A 105 14.61 1.51 -13.44
N ALA A 106 13.60 1.15 -14.23
CA ALA A 106 12.23 0.97 -13.73
C ALA A 106 12.18 -0.11 -12.63
N LYS A 107 12.84 -1.24 -12.86
CA LYS A 107 12.92 -2.35 -11.91
C LYS A 107 13.59 -2.00 -10.61
N SER A 108 14.72 -1.27 -10.68
CA SER A 108 15.38 -0.75 -9.49
C SER A 108 14.45 0.19 -8.72
N ALA A 109 13.69 1.03 -9.40
CA ALA A 109 12.76 1.93 -8.74
C ALA A 109 11.60 1.20 -8.05
N ALA A 110 10.97 0.24 -8.74
CA ALA A 110 9.87 -0.56 -8.22
C ALA A 110 10.29 -1.36 -6.98
N ARG A 111 11.32 -2.20 -7.12
CA ARG A 111 11.72 -3.16 -6.08
C ARG A 111 12.21 -2.55 -4.79
N PHE A 112 12.77 -1.34 -4.86
CA PHE A 112 13.26 -0.62 -3.70
C PHE A 112 12.36 0.53 -3.28
N ALA A 113 11.25 0.78 -4.01
CA ALA A 113 10.33 1.87 -3.77
C ALA A 113 11.04 3.25 -3.65
N ARG A 114 12.04 3.50 -4.51
CA ARG A 114 12.91 4.69 -4.52
C ARG A 114 13.22 5.16 -5.92
N ASN A 115 13.51 6.44 -6.09
CA ASN A 115 13.97 6.93 -7.39
C ASN A 115 15.43 6.53 -7.61
N THR A 116 15.82 6.14 -8.82
CA THR A 116 17.16 5.59 -9.06
C THR A 116 18.27 6.65 -8.96
N ILE A 117 17.92 7.94 -9.05
CA ILE A 117 18.84 9.05 -8.77
C ILE A 117 19.42 8.99 -7.35
N GLU A 118 18.66 8.49 -6.38
CA GLU A 118 19.13 8.35 -5.00
C GLU A 118 20.29 7.35 -4.90
N PHE A 119 20.23 6.24 -5.66
CA PHE A 119 21.32 5.27 -5.76
C PHE A 119 22.51 5.84 -6.51
N PHE A 120 22.26 6.56 -7.61
CA PHE A 120 23.31 7.24 -8.38
C PHE A 120 24.10 8.20 -7.50
N ASP A 121 23.42 9.05 -6.73
CA ASP A 121 24.07 9.99 -5.82
C ASP A 121 24.79 9.29 -4.67
N ALA A 122 24.24 8.21 -4.11
CA ALA A 122 24.91 7.42 -3.07
C ALA A 122 26.23 6.83 -3.56
N VAL A 123 26.28 6.25 -4.78
CA VAL A 123 27.53 5.77 -5.37
C VAL A 123 28.54 6.92 -5.54
N ARG A 124 28.09 8.06 -6.08
CA ARG A 124 28.96 9.18 -6.42
C ARG A 124 29.50 9.94 -5.21
N THR A 125 28.70 10.09 -4.15
CA THR A 125 29.02 10.97 -3.02
C THR A 125 29.47 10.23 -1.78
N GLN A 126 28.98 9.00 -1.56
CA GLN A 126 29.27 8.20 -0.37
C GLN A 126 30.19 7.01 -0.68
N ASN A 127 30.52 6.77 -1.95
CA ASN A 127 31.34 5.65 -2.42
C ASN A 127 30.81 4.28 -1.93
N LEU A 128 29.49 4.15 -1.84
CA LEU A 128 28.84 2.91 -1.43
C LEU A 128 28.83 1.89 -2.57
N PRO A 129 29.11 0.60 -2.31
CA PRO A 129 29.09 -0.47 -3.32
C PRO A 129 27.65 -0.92 -3.66
N ILE A 130 26.68 0.00 -3.67
CA ILE A 130 25.26 -0.34 -3.83
C ILE A 130 24.92 -0.89 -5.23
N GLY A 131 25.73 -0.59 -6.24
CA GLY A 131 25.61 -1.19 -7.57
C GLY A 131 25.91 -2.69 -7.64
N PHE A 132 26.49 -3.29 -6.59
CA PHE A 132 26.66 -4.74 -6.49
C PHE A 132 25.45 -5.45 -5.90
N VAL A 133 24.45 -4.70 -5.40
CA VAL A 133 23.20 -5.27 -4.90
C VAL A 133 22.36 -5.73 -6.10
N PRO A 134 21.92 -7.00 -6.16
CA PRO A 134 21.14 -7.51 -7.28
C PRO A 134 19.87 -6.67 -7.52
N GLY A 135 19.67 -6.25 -8.77
CA GLY A 135 18.50 -5.48 -9.18
C GLY A 135 18.59 -3.96 -8.97
N ILE A 136 19.73 -3.44 -8.48
CA ILE A 136 20.00 -2.00 -8.44
C ILE A 136 20.85 -1.59 -9.64
N LEU A 137 20.33 -0.65 -10.43
CA LEU A 137 21.06 0.12 -11.41
C LEU A 137 21.20 1.55 -10.89
N PRO A 138 22.39 1.96 -10.38
CA PRO A 138 22.60 3.30 -9.84
C PRO A 138 22.81 4.31 -10.97
N SER A 139 21.74 4.66 -11.68
CA SER A 139 21.71 5.61 -12.79
C SER A 139 20.40 6.39 -12.78
N ALA A 140 20.46 7.69 -13.06
CA ALA A 140 19.28 8.55 -13.13
C ALA A 140 18.27 8.10 -14.21
N GLY A 141 17.03 8.56 -14.14
CA GLY A 141 16.00 8.23 -15.13
C GLY A 141 15.09 7.07 -14.74
N GLY A 142 15.01 6.72 -13.45
CA GLY A 142 13.99 5.84 -12.89
C GLY A 142 13.24 6.52 -11.74
N ALA A 143 11.92 6.44 -11.73
CA ALA A 143 11.06 7.02 -10.69
C ALA A 143 9.89 6.11 -10.33
N VAL A 144 9.34 6.28 -9.12
CA VAL A 144 8.16 5.55 -8.66
C VAL A 144 6.86 6.31 -8.93
N PHE A 145 5.79 5.58 -9.22
CA PHE A 145 4.42 6.07 -9.16
C PHE A 145 3.83 5.83 -7.77
N LYS A 146 3.08 6.80 -7.26
CA LYS A 146 2.50 6.74 -5.92
C LYS A 146 1.01 7.06 -5.92
N GLN A 147 0.27 6.35 -5.09
CA GLN A 147 -1.07 6.74 -4.66
C GLN A 147 -1.03 7.02 -3.15
N GLY A 148 -1.03 8.30 -2.78
CA GLY A 148 -0.68 8.72 -1.43
C GLY A 148 0.78 8.37 -1.10
N ASP A 149 1.00 7.68 0.02
CA ASP A 149 2.33 7.22 0.44
C ASP A 149 2.71 5.84 -0.14
N VAL A 150 1.78 5.17 -0.84
CA VAL A 150 1.97 3.82 -1.36
C VAL A 150 2.56 3.89 -2.75
N VAL A 151 3.70 3.21 -2.97
CA VAL A 151 4.24 2.99 -4.31
C VAL A 151 3.40 1.92 -5.01
N VAL A 152 2.93 2.24 -6.22
CA VAL A 152 2.02 1.38 -7.00
C VAL A 152 2.64 0.92 -8.32
N GLY A 153 3.84 1.38 -8.65
CA GLY A 153 4.58 1.02 -9.85
C GLY A 153 5.76 1.93 -10.06
N SER A 154 6.40 1.83 -11.21
CA SER A 154 7.55 2.68 -11.56
C SER A 154 7.64 2.94 -13.05
N ILE A 155 8.45 3.93 -13.40
CA ILE A 155 8.88 4.23 -14.76
C ILE A 155 10.39 4.32 -14.82
N GLY A 156 10.95 3.85 -15.92
CA GLY A 156 12.36 4.00 -16.28
C GLY A 156 12.50 4.47 -17.71
N THR A 157 13.41 5.39 -17.95
CA THR A 157 13.75 5.87 -19.30
C THR A 157 15.23 5.78 -19.57
N SER A 158 15.58 5.54 -20.83
CA SER A 158 16.96 5.58 -21.28
C SER A 158 17.07 6.07 -22.72
N GLY A 159 18.14 6.79 -23.05
CA GLY A 159 18.43 7.27 -24.39
C GLY A 159 19.00 8.69 -24.45
N ASP A 160 19.16 9.37 -23.32
CA ASP A 160 19.66 10.73 -23.24
C ASP A 160 20.53 10.95 -21.97
N THR A 161 20.79 12.19 -21.57
CA THR A 161 21.56 12.51 -20.37
C THR A 161 20.79 12.18 -19.09
N ASN A 162 21.53 11.96 -18.00
CA ASN A 162 20.95 11.71 -16.68
C ASN A 162 19.99 12.84 -16.27
N GLU A 163 20.34 14.09 -16.56
CA GLU A 163 19.54 15.27 -16.23
C GLU A 163 18.21 15.29 -16.98
N ASN A 164 18.23 15.02 -18.29
CA ASN A 164 17.04 15.02 -19.13
C ASN A 164 16.09 13.87 -18.79
N GLU A 165 16.65 12.66 -18.62
CA GLU A 165 15.89 11.48 -18.22
C GLU A 165 15.28 11.67 -16.83
N GLN A 166 16.04 12.18 -15.86
CA GLN A 166 15.54 12.42 -14.51
C GLN A 166 14.40 13.44 -14.49
N ALA A 167 14.57 14.56 -15.19
CA ALA A 167 13.52 15.57 -15.28
C ALA A 167 12.25 14.99 -15.92
N LEU A 168 12.38 14.11 -16.92
CA LEU A 168 11.24 13.51 -17.61
C LEU A 168 10.47 12.52 -16.73
N VAL A 169 11.17 11.62 -16.02
CA VAL A 169 10.49 10.65 -15.13
C VAL A 169 9.85 11.33 -13.93
N VAL A 170 10.44 12.42 -13.41
CA VAL A 170 9.85 13.22 -12.33
C VAL A 170 8.55 13.87 -12.77
N ASP A 171 8.52 14.49 -13.95
CA ASP A 171 7.30 15.15 -14.44
C ASP A 171 6.24 14.14 -14.88
N THR A 172 6.67 12.97 -15.36
CA THR A 172 5.76 11.83 -15.59
C THR A 172 5.15 11.35 -14.29
N ALA A 173 5.95 11.10 -13.25
CA ALA A 173 5.45 10.63 -11.96
C ALA A 173 4.46 11.61 -11.29
N LYS A 174 4.64 12.92 -11.47
CA LYS A 174 3.69 13.95 -10.99
C LYS A 174 2.33 13.92 -11.69
N HIS A 175 2.26 13.38 -12.90
CA HIS A 175 1.00 13.30 -13.66
C HIS A 175 0.12 12.10 -13.24
N PHE A 176 0.70 11.10 -12.58
CA PHE A 176 -0.01 9.92 -12.11
C PHE A 176 -1.00 10.25 -10.99
N HIS A 177 -2.25 9.76 -11.09
CA HIS A 177 -3.34 10.01 -10.14
C HIS A 177 -4.26 8.80 -9.99
#